data_AF-A0A2I0QK67-F1
#
_entry.id   AF-A0A2I0QK67-F1
#
_cell.length_a   1.000
_cell.length_b   1.000
_cell.length_c   1.000
_cell.angle_alpha   90.00
_cell.angle_beta   90.00
_cell.angle_gamma   90.00
#
_symmetry.space_group_name_H-M   'P 1'
#
loop_
_entity.id
_entity.type
_entity.pdbx_description
1 polymer ?
#
loop_
_entity_poly.entity_id
_entity_poly.type
_entity_poly.pdbx_seq_one_letter_code
_entity_poly.pdbx_strand_id
1 'polypeptide(L)'
;MNKEKENKRDESIMEGVKKLANLLGKNEDEILSLIAQKKDEMGGLINDYGALSGVASDFGVRISELTDENNISFSKLKDVLTKREISVNVVGRVKRVFPIKDFQRKDGTAGKVARIIISDETGEIPVVLWDAHSEISNRVKFNDIVRLIKGNTKVSTFNELERVEINLTTFSIIDINPESKDVKIKIPEISERIQTLKEVKETVKDDKIPVCVVGRIISDIESNEFERLDGSKGVRSPFFIEDETGTMRLTVWDDMKDTKDKGINFGGLVKVRGMAKRGMLGDVEISTNSAGNIEKSNAKLNLPELKRIHTLSLKIGEISAQYEALSEDEKRTFTLTTKGIITKNFGVKEFEGIQGNVGKRGAFMLNDDTGSIRIVIWNDAADFVENVSEGDAVEIKKGKIRRSIENCEIHISKKNDINLTDKNEFAGLDISFSKSEGVEKKISEISDGDRNVKLVVKIADIDSNQQLTK
;
A
#
# COMPACT_ATOMS: atom_id res chain seq x y z
N MET A 1 -19.82 -44.92 43.53
CA MET A 1 -20.33 -43.70 44.20
C MET A 1 -19.70 -42.50 43.50
N ASN A 2 -20.18 -42.21 42.28
CA ASN A 2 -19.76 -41.06 41.49
C ASN A 2 -20.62 -39.88 41.93
N LYS A 3 -20.01 -38.93 42.65
CA LYS A 3 -20.61 -37.60 42.78
C LYS A 3 -20.27 -36.83 41.52
N GLU A 4 -21.32 -36.44 40.81
CA GLU A 4 -21.34 -35.47 39.74
C GLU A 4 -20.47 -34.26 40.13
N LYS A 5 -19.46 -33.97 39.31
CA LYS A 5 -18.92 -32.63 39.22
C LYS A 5 -19.96 -31.82 38.46
N GLU A 6 -20.96 -31.31 39.18
CA GLU A 6 -21.80 -30.23 38.68
C GLU A 6 -20.89 -29.12 38.18
N ASN A 7 -21.05 -28.85 36.90
CA ASN A 7 -20.37 -27.84 36.13
C ASN A 7 -20.78 -26.48 36.70
N LYS A 8 -20.02 -25.95 37.67
CA LYS A 8 -20.18 -24.57 38.13
C LYS A 8 -19.89 -23.64 36.95
N ARG A 9 -20.92 -23.32 36.18
CA ARG A 9 -20.90 -22.18 35.25
C ARG A 9 -20.49 -20.96 36.08
N ASP A 10 -19.51 -20.21 35.58
CA ASP A 10 -18.92 -19.05 36.24
C ASP A 10 -20.04 -18.12 36.78
N GLU A 11 -20.06 -17.87 38.09
CA GLU A 11 -21.08 -17.00 38.74
C GLU A 11 -21.16 -15.62 38.06
N SER A 12 -20.04 -15.16 37.48
CA SER A 12 -19.94 -13.91 36.72
C SER A 12 -20.72 -13.89 35.39
N ILE A 13 -21.00 -15.03 34.74
CA ILE A 13 -21.78 -15.08 33.48
C ILE A 13 -23.27 -15.09 33.78
N MET A 14 -23.69 -15.80 34.83
CA MET A 14 -25.10 -15.92 35.20
C MET A 14 -25.73 -14.57 35.56
N GLU A 15 -24.95 -13.64 36.10
CA GLU A 15 -25.40 -12.26 36.32
C GLU A 15 -25.75 -11.55 35.00
N GLY A 16 -24.89 -11.68 33.99
CA GLY A 16 -25.15 -11.10 32.67
C GLY A 16 -26.30 -11.78 31.93
N VAL A 17 -26.45 -13.10 32.08
CA VAL A 17 -27.61 -13.87 31.58
C VAL A 17 -28.91 -13.35 32.20
N LYS A 18 -28.93 -13.15 33.52
CA LYS A 18 -30.09 -12.59 34.24
C LYS A 18 -30.45 -11.19 33.76
N LYS A 19 -29.45 -10.31 33.62
CA LYS A 19 -29.65 -8.95 33.11
C LYS A 19 -30.20 -8.95 31.69
N LEU A 20 -29.64 -9.77 30.80
CA LEU A 20 -30.08 -9.86 29.41
C LEU A 20 -31.49 -10.47 29.31
N ALA A 21 -31.78 -11.51 30.09
CA ALA A 21 -33.10 -12.11 30.20
C ALA A 21 -34.15 -11.07 30.61
N ASN A 22 -33.86 -10.27 31.65
CA ASN A 22 -34.74 -9.20 32.10
C ASN A 22 -34.94 -8.09 31.05
N LEU A 23 -33.87 -7.65 30.37
CA LEU A 23 -33.95 -6.60 29.33
C LEU A 23 -34.78 -7.05 28.11
N LEU A 24 -34.67 -8.33 27.73
CA LEU A 24 -35.34 -8.89 26.57
C LEU A 24 -36.72 -9.49 26.88
N GLY A 25 -37.14 -9.51 28.15
CA GLY A 25 -38.37 -10.20 28.57
C GLY A 25 -38.35 -11.70 28.31
N LYS A 26 -37.16 -12.33 28.37
CA LYS A 26 -36.92 -13.76 28.14
C LYS A 26 -36.60 -14.48 29.45
N ASN A 27 -36.69 -15.80 29.45
CA ASN A 27 -36.17 -16.61 30.57
C ASN A 27 -34.65 -16.84 30.43
N GLU A 28 -33.99 -17.15 31.54
CA GLU A 28 -32.53 -17.38 31.57
C GLU A 28 -32.10 -18.56 30.68
N ASP A 29 -32.92 -19.61 30.59
CA ASP A 29 -32.64 -20.82 29.79
C ASP A 29 -32.65 -20.56 28.28
N GLU A 30 -33.52 -19.66 27.81
CA GLU A 30 -33.55 -19.18 26.42
C GLU A 30 -32.27 -18.41 26.09
N ILE A 31 -31.82 -17.52 27.00
CA ILE A 31 -30.56 -16.80 26.82
C ILE A 31 -29.38 -17.78 26.79
N LEU A 32 -29.35 -18.77 27.68
CA LEU A 32 -28.32 -19.81 27.70
C LEU A 32 -28.33 -20.66 26.41
N SER A 33 -29.51 -20.91 25.84
CA SER A 33 -29.64 -21.62 24.57
C SER A 33 -29.11 -20.79 23.40
N LEU A 34 -29.41 -19.49 23.37
CA LEU A 34 -28.86 -18.56 22.38
C LEU A 34 -27.33 -18.44 22.50
N ILE A 35 -26.81 -18.42 23.73
CA ILE A 35 -25.36 -18.44 23.99
C ILE A 35 -24.74 -19.72 23.41
N ALA A 36 -25.33 -20.88 23.69
CA ALA A 36 -24.83 -22.15 23.17
C ALA A 36 -24.83 -22.19 21.64
N GLN A 37 -25.91 -21.72 21.01
CA GLN A 37 -25.99 -21.58 19.55
C GLN A 37 -24.92 -20.63 19.01
N LYS A 38 -24.73 -19.47 19.63
CA LYS A 38 -23.72 -18.49 19.20
C LYS A 38 -22.30 -19.03 19.31
N LYS A 39 -22.01 -19.87 20.32
CA LYS A 39 -20.73 -20.57 20.44
C LYS A 39 -20.51 -21.55 19.30
N ASP A 40 -21.55 -22.30 18.93
CA ASP A 40 -21.49 -23.29 17.86
C ASP A 40 -21.34 -22.63 16.49
N GLU A 41 -22.08 -21.55 16.22
CA GLU A 41 -21.95 -20.73 15.01
C GLU A 41 -20.52 -20.19 14.83
N MET A 42 -19.86 -19.86 15.94
CA MET A 42 -18.48 -19.39 15.97
C MET A 42 -17.47 -20.53 16.12
N GLY A 43 -17.87 -21.78 15.84
CA GLY A 43 -16.99 -22.96 15.82
C GLY A 43 -16.34 -23.29 17.17
N GLY A 44 -16.98 -22.91 18.28
CA GLY A 44 -16.42 -23.07 19.63
C GLY A 44 -15.26 -22.12 19.95
N LEU A 45 -14.96 -21.16 19.07
CA LEU A 45 -13.85 -20.19 19.23
C LEU A 45 -14.12 -19.14 20.32
N ILE A 46 -15.37 -19.03 20.78
CA ILE A 46 -15.78 -18.10 21.83
C ILE A 46 -16.27 -18.84 23.07
N ASN A 47 -15.97 -18.28 24.24
CA ASN A 47 -16.45 -18.77 25.53
C ASN A 47 -17.86 -18.22 25.83
N ASP A 48 -18.47 -18.65 26.93
CA ASP A 48 -19.83 -18.29 27.31
C ASP A 48 -20.04 -16.77 27.44
N TYR A 49 -19.01 -16.01 27.83
CA TYR A 49 -19.07 -14.55 27.94
C TYR A 49 -19.03 -13.86 26.57
N GLY A 50 -18.15 -14.31 25.68
CA GLY A 50 -18.10 -13.83 24.29
C GLY A 50 -19.39 -14.14 23.54
N ALA A 51 -19.99 -15.30 23.80
CA ALA A 51 -21.28 -15.67 23.24
C ALA A 51 -22.44 -14.87 23.85
N LEU A 52 -22.45 -14.62 25.17
CA LEU A 52 -23.39 -13.70 25.80
C LEU A 52 -23.33 -12.30 25.18
N SER A 53 -22.12 -11.78 24.93
CA SER A 53 -21.91 -10.49 24.26
C SER A 53 -22.41 -10.50 22.81
N GLY A 54 -22.13 -11.58 22.07
CA GLY A 54 -22.65 -11.78 20.72
C GLY A 54 -24.18 -11.78 20.67
N VAL A 55 -24.82 -12.54 21.57
CA VAL A 55 -26.28 -12.59 21.69
C VAL A 55 -26.84 -11.22 22.06
N ALA A 56 -26.26 -10.53 23.05
CA ALA A 56 -26.68 -9.18 23.44
C ALA A 56 -26.66 -8.22 22.23
N SER A 57 -25.56 -8.26 21.45
CA SER A 57 -25.42 -7.44 20.25
C SER A 57 -26.45 -7.76 19.17
N ASP A 58 -26.85 -9.02 18.98
CA ASP A 58 -27.88 -9.40 17.99
C ASP A 58 -29.24 -8.76 18.33
N PHE A 59 -29.53 -8.55 19.63
CA PHE A 59 -30.73 -7.88 20.11
C PHE A 59 -30.55 -6.37 20.33
N GLY A 60 -29.41 -5.80 19.92
CA GLY A 60 -29.12 -4.38 20.10
C GLY A 60 -28.86 -3.95 21.54
N VAL A 61 -28.68 -4.89 22.46
CA VAL A 61 -28.32 -4.63 23.86
C VAL A 61 -26.81 -4.51 23.95
N ARG A 62 -26.31 -3.42 24.52
CA ARG A 62 -24.86 -3.27 24.72
C ARG A 62 -24.43 -4.15 25.88
N ILE A 63 -23.25 -4.75 25.73
CA ILE A 63 -22.60 -5.50 26.82
C ILE A 63 -22.44 -4.67 28.09
N SER A 64 -22.37 -3.34 27.94
CA SER A 64 -22.32 -2.39 29.03
C SER A 64 -23.53 -2.46 29.97
N GLU A 65 -24.70 -2.75 29.40
CA GLU A 65 -25.97 -2.90 30.12
C GLU A 65 -26.04 -4.22 30.91
N LEU A 66 -25.11 -5.15 30.65
CA LEU A 66 -25.03 -6.47 31.29
C LEU A 66 -23.98 -6.55 32.41
N THR A 67 -23.15 -5.52 32.57
CA THR A 67 -22.13 -5.44 33.62
C THR A 67 -22.51 -4.44 34.71
N ASP A 68 -22.12 -4.69 35.97
CA ASP A 68 -22.23 -3.68 37.05
C ASP A 68 -21.14 -2.59 36.85
N GLU A 69 -21.40 -1.67 35.93
CA GLU A 69 -20.40 -0.70 35.45
C GLU A 69 -20.06 0.42 36.42
N ASN A 70 -20.88 0.61 37.46
CA ASN A 70 -20.74 1.72 38.40
C ASN A 70 -19.44 1.69 39.22
N ASN A 71 -18.70 0.57 39.22
CA ASN A 71 -17.45 0.38 39.97
C ASN A 71 -16.23 -0.02 39.12
N ILE A 72 -16.29 0.08 37.78
CA ILE A 72 -15.12 -0.24 36.94
C ILE A 72 -14.13 0.92 36.97
N SER A 73 -12.96 0.68 37.57
CA SER A 73 -11.82 1.61 37.50
C SER A 73 -11.10 1.48 36.16
N PHE A 74 -10.76 2.62 35.56
CA PHE A 74 -10.00 2.70 34.31
C PHE A 74 -8.60 3.24 34.58
N SER A 75 -7.59 2.56 34.06
CA SER A 75 -6.19 2.96 34.13
C SER A 75 -5.87 3.97 33.03
N LYS A 76 -5.02 4.95 33.35
CA LYS A 76 -4.40 5.84 32.35
C LYS A 76 -3.41 5.03 31.49
N LEU A 77 -3.28 5.36 30.21
CA LEU A 77 -2.44 4.56 29.30
C LEU A 77 -0.96 4.55 29.72
N LYS A 78 -0.44 5.67 30.24
CA LYS A 78 0.92 5.73 30.81
C LYS A 78 1.12 4.81 32.01
N ASP A 79 0.10 4.63 32.83
CA ASP A 79 0.15 3.75 33.99
C ASP A 79 0.20 2.28 33.53
N VAL A 80 -0.53 1.93 32.49
CA VAL A 80 -0.45 0.59 31.87
C VAL A 80 0.97 0.30 31.38
N LEU A 81 1.60 1.27 30.71
CA LEU A 81 2.97 1.15 30.20
C LEU A 81 4.01 0.97 31.32
N THR A 82 3.81 1.62 32.48
CA THR A 82 4.80 1.70 33.56
C THR A 82 4.58 0.67 34.67
N LYS A 83 3.34 0.43 35.08
CA LYS A 83 2.98 -0.49 36.18
C LYS A 83 2.88 -1.95 35.72
N ARG A 84 2.73 -2.20 34.40
CA ARG A 84 2.65 -3.54 33.80
C ARG A 84 1.59 -4.44 34.47
N GLU A 85 0.45 -3.86 34.84
CA GLU A 85 -0.69 -4.58 35.41
C GLU A 85 -1.18 -5.64 34.42
N ILE A 86 -1.35 -6.89 34.84
CA ILE A 86 -1.67 -8.02 33.94
C ILE A 86 -3.03 -7.81 33.24
N SER A 87 -4.02 -7.28 33.95
CA SER A 87 -5.35 -7.02 33.41
C SER A 87 -5.73 -5.56 33.63
N VAL A 88 -6.14 -4.88 32.58
CA VAL A 88 -6.44 -3.44 32.61
C VAL A 88 -7.79 -3.15 31.96
N ASN A 89 -8.46 -2.12 32.49
CA ASN A 89 -9.57 -1.46 31.80
C ASN A 89 -9.07 -0.08 31.37
N VAL A 90 -9.27 0.28 30.11
CA VAL A 90 -8.79 1.56 29.57
C VAL A 90 -9.86 2.19 28.70
N VAL A 91 -9.82 3.51 28.61
CA VAL A 91 -10.56 4.26 27.61
C VAL A 91 -9.55 5.09 26.84
N GLY A 92 -9.62 5.04 25.51
CA GLY A 92 -8.75 5.84 24.66
C GLY A 92 -9.42 6.19 23.34
N ARG A 93 -8.93 7.24 22.71
CA ARG A 93 -9.37 7.64 21.38
C ARG A 93 -8.49 6.99 20.32
N VAL A 94 -9.09 6.46 19.27
CA VAL A 94 -8.41 5.71 18.22
C VAL A 94 -7.59 6.68 17.38
N LYS A 95 -6.28 6.48 17.41
CA LYS A 95 -5.30 7.23 16.64
C LYS A 95 -4.97 6.55 15.31
N ARG A 96 -4.93 5.21 15.27
CA ARG A 96 -4.63 4.42 14.06
C ARG A 96 -5.36 3.09 14.06
N VAL A 97 -5.74 2.64 12.87
CA VAL A 97 -6.38 1.34 12.63
C VAL A 97 -5.56 0.59 11.59
N PHE A 98 -5.21 -0.66 11.88
CA PHE A 98 -4.44 -1.52 10.97
C PHE A 98 -5.35 -2.63 10.41
N PRO A 99 -5.19 -3.00 9.13
CA PRO A 99 -6.02 -4.03 8.50
C PRO A 99 -5.87 -5.37 9.21
N ILE A 100 -6.90 -6.20 9.05
CA ILE A 100 -6.89 -7.60 9.49
C ILE A 100 -5.83 -8.35 8.68
N LYS A 101 -5.07 -9.21 9.37
CA LYS A 101 -4.11 -10.13 8.77
C LYS A 101 -4.48 -11.55 9.16
N ASP A 102 -4.49 -12.43 8.16
CA ASP A 102 -4.59 -13.87 8.37
C ASP A 102 -3.21 -14.45 8.71
N PHE A 103 -3.19 -15.47 9.55
CA PHE A 103 -1.98 -16.23 9.88
C PHE A 103 -2.32 -17.70 10.14
N GLN A 104 -1.33 -18.58 10.04
CA GLN A 104 -1.45 -19.96 10.51
C GLN A 104 -0.87 -20.12 11.92
N ARG A 105 -1.62 -20.79 12.79
CA ARG A 105 -1.19 -21.18 14.13
C ARG A 105 -0.26 -22.38 14.05
N LYS A 106 0.47 -22.63 15.14
CA LYS A 106 1.39 -23.78 15.25
C LYS A 106 0.69 -25.13 15.11
N ASP A 107 -0.60 -25.19 15.44
CA ASP A 107 -1.45 -26.37 15.30
C ASP A 107 -2.06 -26.52 13.89
N GLY A 108 -1.70 -25.64 12.94
CA GLY A 108 -2.19 -25.65 11.56
C GLY A 108 -3.53 -24.95 11.36
N THR A 109 -4.20 -24.49 12.41
CA THR A 109 -5.47 -23.76 12.29
C THR A 109 -5.24 -22.33 11.80
N ALA A 110 -6.22 -21.76 11.09
CA ALA A 110 -6.17 -20.37 10.66
C ALA A 110 -6.56 -19.43 11.82
N GLY A 111 -5.87 -18.30 11.93
CA GLY A 111 -6.18 -17.23 12.87
C GLY A 111 -6.20 -15.88 12.18
N LYS A 112 -6.86 -14.92 12.83
CA LYS A 112 -6.89 -13.51 12.38
C LYS A 112 -6.33 -12.59 13.44
N VAL A 113 -5.64 -11.54 13.01
CA VAL A 113 -5.13 -10.51 13.92
C VAL A 113 -5.28 -9.14 13.29
N ALA A 114 -5.76 -8.18 14.07
CA ALA A 114 -5.72 -6.76 13.74
C ALA A 114 -5.11 -5.98 14.90
N ARG A 115 -4.79 -4.72 14.66
CA ARG A 115 -4.27 -3.82 15.69
C ARG A 115 -4.92 -2.45 15.55
N ILE A 116 -5.18 -1.80 16.67
CA ILE A 116 -5.49 -0.37 16.73
C ILE A 116 -4.49 0.30 17.68
N ILE A 117 -4.25 1.60 17.49
CA ILE A 117 -3.52 2.42 18.47
C ILE A 117 -4.54 3.37 19.08
N ILE A 118 -4.67 3.33 20.40
CA ILE A 118 -5.50 4.26 21.16
C ILE A 118 -4.60 5.23 21.94
N SER A 119 -5.10 6.43 22.20
CA SER A 119 -4.41 7.44 22.99
C SER A 119 -5.35 8.15 23.97
N ASP A 120 -4.80 8.58 25.10
CA ASP A 120 -5.41 9.46 26.09
C ASP A 120 -4.48 10.67 26.34
N GLU A 121 -4.76 11.51 27.35
CA GLU A 121 -3.87 12.63 27.68
C GLU A 121 -2.46 12.22 28.18
N THR A 122 -2.26 10.93 28.50
CA THR A 122 -1.03 10.44 29.13
C THR A 122 -0.11 9.68 28.19
N GLY A 123 -0.63 9.16 27.09
CA GLY A 123 0.18 8.44 26.10
C GLY A 123 -0.65 7.71 25.05
N GLU A 124 0.01 6.78 24.37
CA GLU A 124 -0.58 5.90 23.38
C GLU A 124 -0.20 4.45 23.64
N ILE A 125 -1.10 3.52 23.34
CA ILE A 125 -0.83 2.08 23.47
C ILE A 125 -1.45 1.31 22.30
N PRO A 126 -0.75 0.31 21.74
CA PRO A 126 -1.34 -0.62 20.79
C PRO A 126 -2.30 -1.60 21.49
N VAL A 127 -3.46 -1.82 20.89
CA VAL A 127 -4.42 -2.87 21.26
C VAL A 127 -4.45 -3.90 20.14
N VAL A 128 -4.18 -5.16 20.48
CA VAL A 128 -4.15 -6.29 19.56
C VAL A 128 -5.48 -7.03 19.63
N LEU A 129 -6.11 -7.19 18.47
CA LEU A 129 -7.43 -7.75 18.29
C LEU A 129 -7.28 -9.13 17.64
N TRP A 130 -7.52 -10.19 18.40
CA TRP A 130 -7.40 -11.56 17.92
C TRP A 130 -8.75 -12.12 17.44
N ASP A 131 -8.70 -12.93 16.37
CA ASP A 131 -9.80 -13.73 15.88
C ASP A 131 -11.10 -12.93 15.71
N ALA A 132 -12.16 -13.23 16.47
CA ALA A 132 -13.44 -12.53 16.39
C ALA A 132 -13.32 -11.01 16.66
N HIS A 133 -12.41 -10.60 17.56
CA HIS A 133 -12.17 -9.18 17.82
C HIS A 133 -11.51 -8.47 16.63
N SER A 134 -10.84 -9.18 15.71
CA SER A 134 -10.18 -8.55 14.56
C SER A 134 -11.15 -7.77 13.67
N GLU A 135 -12.42 -8.20 13.58
CA GLU A 135 -13.48 -7.53 12.82
C GLU A 135 -13.81 -6.12 13.34
N ILE A 136 -13.44 -5.79 14.58
CA ILE A 136 -13.56 -4.41 15.10
C ILE A 136 -12.76 -3.44 14.26
N SER A 137 -11.64 -3.87 13.67
CA SER A 137 -10.83 -3.05 12.77
C SER A 137 -11.63 -2.52 11.56
N ASN A 138 -12.64 -3.27 11.11
CA ASN A 138 -13.51 -2.85 10.01
C ASN A 138 -14.59 -1.85 10.44
N ARG A 139 -14.88 -1.75 11.75
CA ARG A 139 -15.97 -0.94 12.32
C ARG A 139 -15.47 0.36 12.93
N VAL A 140 -14.26 0.36 13.48
CA VAL A 140 -13.65 1.48 14.19
C VAL A 140 -12.93 2.43 13.24
N LYS A 141 -12.98 3.72 13.54
CA LYS A 141 -12.38 4.79 12.74
C LYS A 141 -11.46 5.66 13.57
N PHE A 142 -10.64 6.45 12.89
CA PHE A 142 -9.90 7.54 13.52
C PHE A 142 -10.84 8.42 14.34
N ASN A 143 -10.38 8.86 15.51
CA ASN A 143 -11.13 9.62 16.49
C ASN A 143 -12.31 8.91 17.18
N ASP A 144 -12.64 7.66 16.88
CA ASP A 144 -13.61 6.93 17.71
C ASP A 144 -13.09 6.75 19.14
N ILE A 145 -13.99 6.79 20.11
CA ILE A 145 -13.67 6.44 21.50
C ILE A 145 -13.81 4.94 21.63
N VAL A 146 -12.79 4.28 22.18
CA VAL A 146 -12.85 2.86 22.50
C VAL A 146 -12.74 2.70 24.01
N ARG A 147 -13.70 1.96 24.56
CA ARG A 147 -13.69 1.51 25.96
C ARG A 147 -13.37 0.03 25.98
N LEU A 148 -12.33 -0.33 26.71
CA LEU A 148 -11.82 -1.68 26.84
C LEU A 148 -11.90 -2.15 28.29
N ILE A 149 -12.49 -3.32 28.51
CA ILE A 149 -12.59 -3.98 29.82
C ILE A 149 -11.90 -5.34 29.73
N LYS A 150 -11.15 -5.72 30.77
CA LYS A 150 -10.38 -6.98 30.88
C LYS A 150 -9.39 -7.17 29.71
N GLY A 151 -8.65 -6.12 29.33
CA GLY A 151 -7.54 -6.22 28.39
C GLY A 151 -6.29 -6.81 29.05
N ASN A 152 -5.63 -7.77 28.43
CA ASN A 152 -4.43 -8.40 29.00
C ASN A 152 -3.16 -7.68 28.52
N THR A 153 -2.34 -7.16 29.44
CA THR A 153 -1.10 -6.51 29.04
C THR A 153 -0.02 -7.54 28.73
N LYS A 154 0.74 -7.28 27.67
CA LYS A 154 1.86 -8.11 27.27
C LYS A 154 3.04 -7.23 26.89
N VAL A 155 4.22 -7.61 27.35
CA VAL A 155 5.46 -7.07 26.80
C VAL A 155 5.79 -7.91 25.57
N SER A 156 5.71 -7.28 24.41
CA SER A 156 6.18 -7.85 23.16
C SER A 156 7.54 -7.27 22.82
N THR A 157 8.46 -8.12 22.39
CA THR A 157 9.73 -7.69 21.82
C THR A 157 9.58 -7.71 20.31
N PHE A 158 9.63 -6.53 19.68
CA PHE A 158 9.61 -6.42 18.22
C PHE A 158 10.77 -5.53 17.77
N ASN A 159 11.62 -6.04 16.87
CA ASN A 159 12.88 -5.40 16.47
C ASN A 159 13.75 -4.99 17.67
N GLU A 160 13.91 -5.89 18.65
CA GLU A 160 14.73 -5.66 19.86
C GLU A 160 14.25 -4.53 20.77
N LEU A 161 13.08 -3.94 20.48
CA LEU A 161 12.44 -2.95 21.33
C LEU A 161 11.31 -3.62 22.13
N GLU A 162 11.37 -3.49 23.46
CA GLU A 162 10.24 -3.81 24.32
C GLU A 162 9.10 -2.82 24.05
N ARG A 163 7.92 -3.37 23.75
CA ARG A 163 6.68 -2.61 23.62
C ARG A 163 5.61 -3.26 24.47
N VAL A 164 4.96 -2.46 25.32
CA VAL A 164 3.76 -2.91 26.02
C VAL A 164 2.59 -2.76 25.07
N GLU A 165 1.80 -3.82 24.94
CA GLU A 165 0.57 -3.87 24.17
C GLU A 165 -0.56 -4.48 25.00
N ILE A 166 -1.81 -4.12 24.70
CA ILE A 166 -2.98 -4.73 25.31
C ILE A 166 -3.56 -5.76 24.33
N ASN A 167 -3.52 -7.03 24.71
CA ASN A 167 -4.10 -8.12 23.94
C ASN A 167 -5.55 -8.36 24.37
N LEU A 168 -6.46 -8.39 23.40
CA LEU A 168 -7.82 -8.83 23.64
C LEU A 168 -7.86 -10.35 23.65
N THR A 169 -8.48 -10.90 24.69
CA THR A 169 -8.77 -12.32 24.81
C THR A 169 -10.26 -12.53 24.63
N THR A 170 -10.69 -13.79 24.63
CA THR A 170 -12.11 -14.14 24.58
C THR A 170 -12.94 -13.54 25.74
N PHE A 171 -12.32 -13.10 26.83
CA PHE A 171 -12.99 -12.43 27.96
C PHE A 171 -12.96 -10.90 27.88
N SER A 172 -12.26 -10.33 26.91
CA SER A 172 -12.13 -8.88 26.77
C SER A 172 -13.35 -8.29 26.08
N ILE A 173 -13.79 -7.15 26.59
CA ILE A 173 -14.95 -6.43 26.09
C ILE A 173 -14.49 -5.11 25.51
N ILE A 174 -15.05 -4.74 24.36
CA ILE A 174 -14.66 -3.54 23.66
C ILE A 174 -15.89 -2.87 23.06
N ASP A 175 -16.13 -1.64 23.50
CA ASP A 175 -17.20 -0.79 23.01
C ASP A 175 -16.61 0.34 22.17
N ILE A 176 -17.21 0.55 21.00
CA ILE A 176 -16.89 1.66 20.12
C ILE A 176 -17.93 2.75 20.36
N ASN A 177 -17.47 3.96 20.64
CA ASN A 177 -18.28 5.13 20.94
C ASN A 177 -19.34 4.84 22.04
N PRO A 178 -18.90 4.43 23.25
CA PRO A 178 -19.82 4.19 24.37
C PRO A 178 -20.60 5.46 24.72
N GLU A 179 -21.76 5.30 25.36
CA GLU A 179 -22.55 6.47 25.79
C GLU A 179 -21.79 7.28 26.84
N SER A 180 -22.03 8.59 26.89
CA SER A 180 -21.34 9.47 27.85
C SER A 180 -21.61 9.11 29.32
N LYS A 181 -22.67 8.36 29.62
CA LYS A 181 -22.95 7.83 30.97
C LYS A 181 -22.04 6.66 31.34
N ASP A 182 -21.57 5.92 30.34
CA ASP A 182 -20.76 4.68 30.46
C ASP A 182 -19.26 5.00 30.61
N VAL A 183 -18.86 6.22 30.24
CA VAL A 183 -17.48 6.74 30.36
C VAL A 183 -17.52 8.15 30.94
N LYS A 184 -17.19 8.28 32.23
CA LYS A 184 -17.06 9.58 32.91
C LYS A 184 -15.75 10.32 32.60
N ILE A 185 -14.84 9.67 31.86
CA ILE A 185 -13.51 10.20 31.53
C ILE A 185 -13.60 11.00 30.23
N LYS A 186 -13.21 12.27 30.28
CA LYS A 186 -13.17 13.13 29.10
C LYS A 186 -11.91 12.83 28.29
N ILE A 187 -12.05 12.08 27.19
CA ILE A 187 -10.95 11.83 26.27
C ILE A 187 -10.95 12.92 25.17
N PRO A 188 -9.89 13.75 25.08
CA PRO A 188 -9.82 14.82 24.08
C PRO A 188 -9.85 14.27 22.65
N GLU A 189 -10.37 15.06 21.72
CA GLU A 189 -10.30 14.75 20.30
C GLU A 189 -8.86 14.89 19.79
N ILE A 190 -8.43 13.97 18.93
CA ILE A 190 -7.11 14.07 18.30
C ILE A 190 -7.27 15.01 17.11
N SER A 191 -6.74 16.22 17.26
CA SER A 191 -6.62 17.16 16.14
C SER A 191 -5.39 16.79 15.31
N GLU A 192 -5.60 16.57 14.01
CA GLU A 192 -4.50 16.33 13.07
C GLU A 192 -4.11 17.63 12.39
N ARG A 193 -2.85 17.99 12.51
CA ARG A 193 -2.26 19.04 11.68
C ARG A 193 -2.11 18.49 10.26
N ILE A 194 -2.90 19.02 9.34
CA ILE A 194 -2.74 18.75 7.91
C ILE A 194 -1.60 19.62 7.40
N GLN A 195 -0.51 18.99 6.97
CA GLN A 195 0.65 19.65 6.36
C GLN A 195 0.45 19.82 4.85
N THR A 196 1.04 20.88 4.30
CA THR A 196 1.15 21.01 2.84
C THR A 196 2.25 20.10 2.29
N LEU A 197 2.16 19.72 1.02
CA LEU A 197 3.17 18.89 0.37
C LEU A 197 4.53 19.58 0.34
N LYS A 198 4.58 20.90 0.17
CA LYS A 198 5.81 21.69 0.28
C LYS A 198 6.43 21.63 1.68
N GLU A 199 5.63 21.83 2.73
CA GLU A 199 6.10 21.72 4.12
C GLU A 199 6.71 20.34 4.40
N VAL A 200 6.08 19.28 3.90
CA VAL A 200 6.63 17.92 4.02
C VAL A 200 7.98 17.80 3.30
N LYS A 201 8.11 18.29 2.05
CA LYS A 201 9.39 18.27 1.32
C LYS A 201 10.52 18.99 2.06
N GLU A 202 10.22 20.11 2.70
CA GLU A 202 11.20 20.94 3.41
C GLU A 202 11.58 20.39 4.79
N THR A 203 10.67 19.65 5.43
CA THR A 203 10.88 19.08 6.77
C THR A 203 11.64 17.74 6.72
N VAL A 204 11.47 16.95 5.65
CA VAL A 204 12.13 15.64 5.50
C VAL A 204 13.61 15.84 5.15
N LYS A 205 14.48 15.56 6.12
CA LYS A 205 15.93 15.47 5.91
C LYS A 205 16.32 14.03 5.58
N ASP A 206 16.65 13.26 6.61
CA ASP A 206 17.12 11.88 6.50
C ASP A 206 16.21 10.86 7.21
N ASP A 207 15.48 11.30 8.24
CA ASP A 207 14.59 10.44 9.02
C ASP A 207 13.20 10.29 8.39
N LYS A 208 12.55 9.17 8.72
CA LYS A 208 11.12 8.97 8.43
C LYS A 208 10.29 9.80 9.39
N ILE A 209 9.53 10.76 8.88
CA ILE A 209 8.65 11.59 9.71
C ILE A 209 7.18 11.23 9.48
N PRO A 210 6.35 11.14 10.53
CA PRO A 210 4.92 10.97 10.36
C PRO A 210 4.29 12.25 9.82
N VAL A 211 3.42 12.11 8.82
CA VAL A 211 2.72 13.24 8.18
C VAL A 211 1.24 12.93 7.98
N CYS A 212 0.43 13.98 7.99
CA CYS A 212 -0.95 13.99 7.57
C CYS A 212 -1.12 15.03 6.46
N VAL A 213 -1.48 14.61 5.25
CA VAL A 213 -1.64 15.52 4.10
C VAL A 213 -3.00 15.32 3.46
N VAL A 214 -3.45 16.32 2.71
CA VAL A 214 -4.62 16.20 1.83
C VAL A 214 -4.20 16.58 0.43
N GLY A 215 -4.58 15.78 -0.56
CA GLY A 215 -4.28 16.06 -1.95
C GLY A 215 -5.23 15.37 -2.92
N ARG A 216 -5.26 15.87 -4.16
CA ARG A 216 -6.00 15.28 -5.29
C ARG A 216 -5.12 14.28 -6.01
N ILE A 217 -5.65 13.09 -6.30
CA ILE A 217 -4.92 12.07 -7.05
C ILE A 217 -4.80 12.49 -8.52
N ILE A 218 -3.56 12.58 -9.03
CA ILE A 218 -3.27 13.08 -10.39
C ILE A 218 -2.63 12.05 -11.31
N SER A 219 -2.40 10.83 -10.85
CA SER A 219 -1.91 9.74 -11.70
C SER A 219 -2.76 8.48 -11.52
N ASP A 220 -2.67 7.57 -12.49
CA ASP A 220 -3.25 6.24 -12.33
C ASP A 220 -2.60 5.54 -11.12
N ILE A 221 -3.41 4.75 -10.39
CA ILE A 221 -2.97 3.93 -9.26
C ILE A 221 -2.56 2.57 -9.82
N GLU A 222 -1.26 2.32 -9.85
CA GLU A 222 -0.69 1.09 -10.40
C GLU A 222 -0.42 0.07 -9.30
N SER A 223 -1.06 -1.09 -9.31
CA SER A 223 -0.71 -2.19 -8.40
C SER A 223 0.53 -2.94 -8.92
N ASN A 224 1.55 -3.07 -8.09
CA ASN A 224 2.74 -3.88 -8.36
C ASN A 224 2.87 -4.97 -7.30
N GLU A 225 2.85 -6.22 -7.74
CA GLU A 225 3.12 -7.38 -6.88
C GLU A 225 4.62 -7.57 -6.68
N PHE A 226 5.01 -8.02 -5.49
CA PHE A 226 6.38 -8.40 -5.17
C PHE A 226 6.36 -9.55 -4.17
N GLU A 227 7.43 -10.32 -4.12
CA GLU A 227 7.62 -11.39 -3.12
C GLU A 227 8.39 -10.84 -1.92
N ARG A 228 7.93 -11.16 -0.71
CA ARG A 228 8.62 -10.84 0.55
C ARG A 228 9.66 -11.93 0.85
N LEU A 229 10.57 -11.63 1.80
CA LEU A 229 11.60 -12.58 2.24
C LEU A 229 11.03 -13.91 2.78
N ASP A 230 9.80 -13.89 3.29
CA ASP A 230 9.09 -15.06 3.79
C ASP A 230 8.31 -15.83 2.70
N GLY A 231 8.47 -15.46 1.42
CA GLY A 231 7.76 -16.02 0.28
C GLY A 231 6.32 -15.52 0.12
N SER A 232 5.82 -14.70 1.05
CA SER A 232 4.47 -14.12 0.91
C SER A 232 4.44 -13.05 -0.17
N LYS A 233 3.33 -12.94 -0.89
CA LYS A 233 3.13 -11.87 -1.89
C LYS A 233 2.69 -10.57 -1.22
N GLY A 234 3.35 -9.48 -1.56
CA GLY A 234 2.96 -8.12 -1.21
C GLY A 234 2.52 -7.34 -2.43
N VAL A 235 1.71 -6.30 -2.19
CA VAL A 235 1.32 -5.35 -3.23
C VAL A 235 1.73 -3.96 -2.81
N ARG A 236 2.30 -3.18 -3.73
CA ARG A 236 2.51 -1.75 -3.55
C ARG A 236 1.89 -0.97 -4.69
N SER A 237 1.27 0.14 -4.35
CA SER A 237 0.52 0.99 -5.27
C SER A 237 1.06 2.43 -5.23
N PRO A 238 2.07 2.77 -6.05
CA PRO A 238 2.54 4.13 -6.20
C PRO A 238 1.61 4.95 -7.09
N PHE A 239 1.39 6.21 -6.71
CA PHE A 239 0.71 7.22 -7.52
C PHE A 239 1.13 8.62 -7.04
N PHE A 240 0.68 9.66 -7.73
CA PHE A 240 0.93 11.05 -7.38
C PHE A 240 -0.33 11.72 -6.86
N ILE A 241 -0.13 12.56 -5.84
CA ILE A 241 -1.13 13.51 -5.36
C ILE A 241 -0.60 14.93 -5.52
N GLU A 242 -1.51 15.89 -5.61
CA GLU A 242 -1.19 17.32 -5.60
C GLU A 242 -2.01 18.06 -4.54
N ASP A 243 -1.43 19.14 -4.04
CA ASP A 243 -2.14 20.19 -3.32
C ASP A 243 -1.81 21.56 -3.95
N GLU A 244 -2.21 22.65 -3.30
CA GLU A 244 -1.93 24.02 -3.79
C GLU A 244 -0.43 24.36 -3.82
N THR A 245 0.42 23.53 -3.22
CA THR A 245 1.86 23.77 -3.04
C THR A 245 2.75 22.88 -3.91
N GLY A 246 2.19 21.90 -4.62
CA GLY A 246 2.88 21.10 -5.62
C GLY A 246 2.44 19.64 -5.61
N THR A 247 3.30 18.76 -6.16
CA THR A 247 3.01 17.31 -6.24
C THR A 247 3.87 16.47 -5.31
N MET A 248 3.40 15.28 -4.93
CA MET A 248 4.17 14.31 -4.19
C MET A 248 3.81 12.88 -4.55
N ARG A 249 4.82 12.01 -4.57
CA ARG A 249 4.62 10.58 -4.73
C ARG A 249 4.09 9.98 -3.43
N LEU A 250 3.02 9.20 -3.55
CA LEU A 250 2.43 8.41 -2.50
C LEU A 250 2.52 6.92 -2.86
N THR A 251 3.04 6.10 -1.96
CA THR A 251 3.04 4.65 -2.08
C THR A 251 2.17 4.04 -0.98
N VAL A 252 1.12 3.35 -1.40
CA VAL A 252 0.28 2.56 -0.48
C VAL A 252 0.63 1.10 -0.57
N TRP A 253 0.69 0.43 0.57
CA TRP A 253 1.03 -0.99 0.67
C TRP A 253 -0.19 -1.80 1.02
N ASP A 254 -0.16 -3.05 0.57
CA ASP A 254 -1.25 -4.01 0.60
C ASP A 254 -2.45 -3.51 -0.23
N ASP A 255 -3.12 -4.43 -0.93
CA ASP A 255 -3.92 -4.13 -2.13
C ASP A 255 -4.94 -2.98 -1.94
N MET A 256 -4.99 -2.07 -2.91
CA MET A 256 -5.93 -0.95 -3.00
C MET A 256 -7.19 -1.31 -3.80
N LYS A 257 -7.36 -2.58 -4.23
CA LYS A 257 -8.53 -3.02 -5.00
C LYS A 257 -9.85 -2.65 -4.33
N ASP A 258 -9.94 -2.76 -3.00
CA ASP A 258 -11.17 -2.50 -2.25
C ASP A 258 -11.42 -1.01 -1.93
N THR A 259 -10.57 -0.09 -2.41
CA THR A 259 -10.68 1.34 -2.11
C THR A 259 -11.09 2.21 -3.29
N LYS A 260 -11.05 1.69 -4.53
CA LYS A 260 -11.48 2.45 -5.72
C LYS A 260 -12.92 2.94 -5.62
N ASP A 261 -13.81 2.08 -5.14
CA ASP A 261 -15.23 2.38 -4.93
C ASP A 261 -15.46 3.33 -3.74
N LYS A 262 -14.44 3.55 -2.91
CA LYS A 262 -14.45 4.50 -1.79
C LYS A 262 -14.01 5.91 -2.19
N GLY A 263 -13.86 6.18 -3.49
CA GLY A 263 -13.43 7.49 -4.02
C GLY A 263 -11.91 7.70 -4.00
N ILE A 264 -11.13 6.63 -3.83
CA ILE A 264 -9.67 6.63 -3.93
C ILE A 264 -9.29 6.24 -5.36
N ASN A 265 -9.48 7.19 -6.28
CA ASN A 265 -9.22 7.02 -7.70
C ASN A 265 -8.73 8.34 -8.32
N PHE A 266 -8.35 8.32 -9.59
CA PHE A 266 -7.89 9.51 -10.30
C PHE A 266 -8.89 10.67 -10.16
N GLY A 267 -8.41 11.85 -9.76
CA GLY A 267 -9.19 13.04 -9.47
C GLY A 267 -9.85 13.06 -8.09
N GLY A 268 -9.87 11.94 -7.38
CA GLY A 268 -10.34 11.86 -6.00
C GLY A 268 -9.46 12.67 -5.05
N LEU A 269 -10.09 13.38 -4.11
CA LEU A 269 -9.41 14.02 -3.00
C LEU A 269 -9.26 13.01 -1.86
N VAL A 270 -8.05 12.92 -1.33
CA VAL A 270 -7.71 11.97 -0.27
C VAL A 270 -6.98 12.65 0.88
N LYS A 271 -7.28 12.21 2.10
CA LYS A 271 -6.50 12.49 3.30
C LYS A 271 -5.62 11.29 3.58
N VAL A 272 -4.34 11.54 3.84
CA VAL A 272 -3.31 10.51 3.91
C VAL A 272 -2.52 10.65 5.20
N ARG A 273 -2.44 9.57 5.97
CA ARG A 273 -1.62 9.42 7.18
C ARG A 273 -0.45 8.51 6.86
N GLY A 274 0.74 9.07 6.66
CA GLY A 274 1.88 8.31 6.17
C GLY A 274 3.17 8.60 6.89
N MET A 275 4.21 7.92 6.45
CA MET A 275 5.60 8.25 6.77
C MET A 275 6.23 8.88 5.54
N ALA A 276 6.61 10.15 5.66
CA ALA A 276 7.40 10.82 4.64
C ALA A 276 8.87 10.45 4.81
N LYS A 277 9.57 10.20 3.69
CA LYS A 277 10.99 9.86 3.65
C LYS A 277 11.60 10.33 2.34
N ARG A 278 12.92 10.41 2.28
CA ARG A 278 13.65 10.58 1.03
C ARG A 278 13.74 9.24 0.29
N GLY A 279 13.29 9.20 -0.95
CA GLY A 279 13.38 8.06 -1.85
C GLY A 279 14.80 7.91 -2.43
N MET A 280 15.04 6.80 -3.14
CA MET A 280 16.36 6.48 -3.69
C MET A 280 16.88 7.49 -4.72
N LEU A 281 15.98 8.22 -5.38
CA LEU A 281 16.33 9.25 -6.37
C LEU A 281 16.39 10.66 -5.75
N GLY A 282 16.42 10.76 -4.42
CA GLY A 282 16.52 12.03 -3.69
C GLY A 282 15.20 12.76 -3.47
N ASP A 283 14.12 12.38 -4.17
CA ASP A 283 12.78 12.94 -3.99
C ASP A 283 12.16 12.55 -2.65
N VAL A 284 11.42 13.47 -2.03
CA VAL A 284 10.60 13.15 -0.86
C VAL A 284 9.30 12.46 -1.31
N GLU A 285 9.01 11.31 -0.70
CA GLU A 285 7.80 10.52 -0.95
C GLU A 285 7.11 10.13 0.36
N ILE A 286 5.80 9.92 0.30
CA ILE A 286 5.00 9.42 1.42
C ILE A 286 4.74 7.94 1.20
N SER A 287 5.01 7.13 2.22
CA SER A 287 4.65 5.72 2.28
C SER A 287 3.61 5.50 3.37
N THR A 288 2.52 4.80 3.07
CA THR A 288 1.66 4.26 4.11
C THR A 288 2.11 2.85 4.50
N ASN A 289 1.49 2.24 5.52
CA ASN A 289 1.76 0.83 5.87
C ASN A 289 0.53 -0.07 5.65
N SER A 290 -0.59 0.50 5.19
CA SER A 290 -1.85 -0.19 4.85
C SER A 290 -2.90 0.80 4.28
N ALA A 291 -4.01 0.29 3.75
CA ALA A 291 -5.12 1.09 3.20
C ALA A 291 -5.85 1.97 4.24
N GLY A 292 -5.87 1.62 5.54
CA GLY A 292 -6.52 2.43 6.59
C GLY A 292 -5.89 3.82 6.84
N ASN A 293 -4.76 4.08 6.19
CA ASN A 293 -4.03 5.33 6.23
C ASN A 293 -4.41 6.29 5.10
N ILE A 294 -5.33 5.92 4.20
CA ILE A 294 -5.82 6.78 3.14
C ILE A 294 -7.34 6.74 3.12
N GLU A 295 -7.97 7.91 3.11
CA GLU A 295 -9.42 8.05 3.12
C GLU A 295 -9.85 9.16 2.16
N LYS A 296 -11.07 9.06 1.63
CA LYS A 296 -11.66 10.14 0.84
C LYS A 296 -11.76 11.40 1.69
N SER A 297 -11.38 12.53 1.11
CA SER A 297 -11.50 13.85 1.71
C SER A 297 -12.53 14.69 0.97
N ASN A 298 -13.28 15.49 1.72
CA ASN A 298 -14.16 16.53 1.18
C ASN A 298 -13.58 17.93 1.39
N ALA A 299 -12.27 18.02 1.69
CA ALA A 299 -11.59 19.31 1.79
C ALA A 299 -11.72 20.10 0.48
N LYS A 300 -11.67 21.42 0.58
CA LYS A 300 -11.66 22.31 -0.59
C LYS A 300 -10.23 22.75 -0.82
N LEU A 301 -9.67 22.38 -1.96
CA LEU A 301 -8.37 22.83 -2.44
C LEU A 301 -8.57 23.64 -3.72
N ASN A 302 -7.87 24.76 -3.85
CA ASN A 302 -7.84 25.59 -5.05
C ASN A 302 -6.82 25.05 -6.05
N LEU A 303 -7.20 23.99 -6.74
CA LEU A 303 -6.34 23.25 -7.67
C LEU A 303 -6.60 23.66 -9.11
N PRO A 304 -5.59 23.56 -10.00
CA PRO A 304 -5.79 23.74 -11.43
C PRO A 304 -6.82 22.75 -12.00
N GLU A 305 -7.24 22.97 -13.25
CA GLU A 305 -8.06 21.98 -13.95
C GLU A 305 -7.32 20.64 -14.03
N LEU A 306 -8.01 19.56 -13.66
CA LEU A 306 -7.43 18.22 -13.69
C LEU A 306 -7.28 17.77 -15.15
N LYS A 307 -6.08 17.94 -15.69
CA LYS A 307 -5.73 17.38 -17.00
C LYS A 307 -5.41 15.91 -16.83
N ARG A 308 -6.38 15.07 -17.16
CA ARG A 308 -6.09 13.68 -17.44
C ARG A 308 -5.35 13.65 -18.78
N ILE A 309 -4.02 13.78 -18.75
CA ILE A 309 -3.13 13.59 -19.93
C ILE A 309 -3.13 12.10 -20.29
N HIS A 310 -4.31 11.53 -20.44
CA HIS A 310 -4.47 10.19 -20.96
C HIS A 310 -4.04 10.27 -22.41
N THR A 311 -2.82 9.80 -22.62
CA THR A 311 -2.46 9.21 -23.88
C THR A 311 -2.50 10.23 -25.01
N LEU A 312 -1.70 11.31 -24.87
CA LEU A 312 -1.32 12.09 -26.03
C LEU A 312 -0.73 11.11 -27.05
N SER A 313 -1.45 10.94 -28.15
CA SER A 313 -1.01 10.12 -29.27
C SER A 313 -0.04 10.96 -30.05
N LEU A 314 1.25 10.68 -29.87
CA LEU A 314 2.33 11.47 -30.43
C LEU A 314 3.04 10.70 -31.53
N LYS A 315 3.34 11.42 -32.61
CA LYS A 315 4.34 11.02 -33.58
C LYS A 315 5.72 11.06 -32.93
N ILE A 316 6.60 10.13 -33.29
CA ILE A 316 7.86 9.90 -32.58
C ILE A 316 8.75 11.15 -32.58
N GLY A 317 8.79 11.89 -33.69
CA GLY A 317 9.57 13.13 -33.84
C GLY A 317 9.10 14.27 -32.92
N GLU A 318 7.86 14.24 -32.44
CA GLU A 318 7.30 15.29 -31.58
C GLU A 318 7.56 15.05 -30.09
N ILE A 319 7.83 13.78 -29.72
CA ILE A 319 7.91 13.34 -28.31
C ILE A 319 8.90 14.17 -27.51
N SER A 320 10.12 14.37 -28.03
CA SER A 320 11.16 15.07 -27.29
C SER A 320 10.80 16.53 -27.05
N ALA A 321 10.32 17.25 -28.08
CA ALA A 321 9.95 18.65 -27.94
C ALA A 321 8.79 18.84 -26.97
N GLN A 322 7.78 17.97 -27.04
CA GLN A 322 6.65 18.01 -26.12
C GLN A 322 7.07 17.70 -24.68
N TYR A 323 7.88 16.66 -24.47
CA TYR A 323 8.35 16.30 -23.14
C TYR A 323 9.20 17.41 -22.50
N GLU A 324 10.05 18.09 -23.27
CA GLU A 324 10.87 19.19 -22.75
C GLU A 324 10.08 20.46 -22.41
N ALA A 325 8.92 20.67 -23.05
CA ALA A 325 8.04 21.79 -22.75
C ALA A 325 7.24 21.61 -21.44
N LEU A 326 7.19 20.38 -20.89
CA LEU A 326 6.50 20.09 -19.64
C LEU A 326 7.28 20.57 -18.43
N SER A 327 6.56 21.01 -17.41
CA SER A 327 7.12 21.21 -16.08
C SER A 327 7.58 19.90 -15.45
N GLU A 328 8.47 19.96 -14.46
CA GLU A 328 8.96 18.76 -13.76
C GLU A 328 7.85 17.95 -13.07
N ASP A 329 6.78 18.61 -12.62
CA ASP A 329 5.61 17.96 -12.05
C ASP A 329 4.77 17.24 -13.11
N GLU A 330 4.58 17.84 -14.29
CA GLU A 330 3.90 17.20 -15.42
C GLU A 330 4.70 16.01 -15.94
N LYS A 331 6.03 16.13 -16.08
CA LYS A 331 6.92 15.03 -16.51
C LYS A 331 6.78 13.77 -15.65
N ARG A 332 6.53 13.92 -14.33
CA ARG A 332 6.37 12.80 -13.39
C ARG A 332 5.12 11.95 -13.65
N THR A 333 4.09 12.54 -14.24
CA THR A 333 2.81 11.88 -14.52
C THR A 333 2.56 11.67 -16.02
N PHE A 334 3.40 12.25 -16.86
CA PHE A 334 3.30 12.18 -18.31
C PHE A 334 3.44 10.75 -18.83
N THR A 335 2.45 10.32 -19.59
CA THR A 335 2.48 9.07 -20.34
C THR A 335 1.92 9.32 -21.73
N LEU A 336 2.40 8.59 -22.73
CA LEU A 336 1.99 8.77 -24.12
C LEU A 336 1.58 7.47 -24.81
N THR A 337 0.91 7.60 -25.94
CA THR A 337 0.82 6.53 -26.94
C THR A 337 1.58 6.94 -28.18
N THR A 338 2.27 5.97 -28.76
CA THR A 338 2.90 6.11 -30.06
C THR A 338 2.87 4.77 -30.76
N LYS A 339 2.99 4.78 -32.08
CA LYS A 339 3.08 3.56 -32.88
C LYS A 339 4.28 3.71 -33.82
N GLY A 340 4.88 2.59 -34.17
CA GLY A 340 5.96 2.57 -35.14
C GLY A 340 6.34 1.16 -35.58
N ILE A 341 7.36 1.10 -36.43
CA ILE A 341 7.99 -0.15 -36.87
C ILE A 341 9.28 -0.36 -36.08
N ILE A 342 9.50 -1.59 -35.63
CA ILE A 342 10.77 -1.98 -35.03
C ILE A 342 11.86 -1.96 -36.12
N THR A 343 12.86 -1.11 -35.96
CA THR A 343 13.99 -1.00 -36.90
C THR A 343 15.25 -1.69 -36.41
N LYS A 344 15.35 -1.92 -35.10
CA LYS A 344 16.47 -2.64 -34.49
C LYS A 344 16.06 -3.31 -33.19
N ASN A 345 16.19 -4.63 -33.10
CA ASN A 345 15.96 -5.35 -31.85
C ASN A 345 17.29 -5.55 -31.10
N PHE A 346 17.40 -5.06 -29.85
CA PHE A 346 18.62 -5.21 -29.04
C PHE A 346 18.60 -6.42 -28.11
N GLY A 347 17.53 -7.21 -28.13
CA GLY A 347 17.34 -8.37 -27.26
C GLY A 347 17.10 -8.02 -25.79
N VAL A 348 17.06 -9.06 -24.97
CA VAL A 348 16.91 -8.97 -23.51
C VAL A 348 18.25 -9.23 -22.84
N LYS A 349 18.52 -8.47 -21.78
CA LYS A 349 19.67 -8.67 -20.89
C LYS A 349 19.18 -8.81 -19.46
N GLU A 350 19.81 -9.70 -18.71
CA GLU A 350 19.62 -9.80 -17.27
C GLU A 350 20.58 -8.88 -16.53
N PHE A 351 20.18 -8.42 -15.35
CA PHE A 351 21.00 -7.64 -14.45
C PHE A 351 20.71 -8.02 -13.00
N GLU A 352 21.70 -7.90 -12.13
CA GLU A 352 21.50 -8.08 -10.70
C GLU A 352 21.03 -6.76 -10.08
N GLY A 353 19.90 -6.80 -9.40
CA GLY A 353 19.35 -5.69 -8.64
C GLY A 353 20.14 -5.42 -7.37
N ILE A 354 19.95 -4.24 -6.79
CA ILE A 354 20.66 -3.79 -5.57
C ILE A 354 20.38 -4.72 -4.37
N GLN A 355 19.27 -5.46 -4.40
CA GLN A 355 18.88 -6.41 -3.36
C GLN A 355 19.20 -7.87 -3.74
N GLY A 356 20.04 -8.10 -4.76
CA GLY A 356 20.42 -9.42 -5.25
C GLY A 356 19.36 -10.12 -6.12
N ASN A 357 18.25 -9.45 -6.39
CA ASN A 357 17.20 -9.99 -7.26
C ASN A 357 17.59 -9.84 -8.74
N VAL A 358 17.41 -10.88 -9.56
CA VAL A 358 17.70 -10.80 -11.00
C VAL A 358 16.55 -10.08 -11.71
N GLY A 359 16.87 -9.00 -12.43
CA GLY A 359 15.95 -8.25 -13.28
C GLY A 359 16.23 -8.47 -14.77
N LYS A 360 15.23 -8.27 -15.61
CA LYS A 360 15.37 -8.29 -17.09
C LYS A 360 15.23 -6.88 -17.67
N ARG A 361 15.97 -6.59 -18.73
CA ARG A 361 15.85 -5.37 -19.53
C ARG A 361 15.95 -5.69 -21.01
N GLY A 362 14.85 -5.53 -21.73
CA GLY A 362 14.79 -5.57 -23.19
C GLY A 362 14.85 -4.18 -23.80
N ALA A 363 15.29 -4.07 -25.06
CA ALA A 363 15.20 -2.81 -25.80
C ALA A 363 15.07 -3.03 -27.31
N PHE A 364 14.45 -2.07 -27.99
CA PHE A 364 14.48 -1.97 -29.45
C PHE A 364 14.38 -0.50 -29.90
N MET A 365 14.71 -0.21 -31.17
CA MET A 365 14.43 1.07 -31.82
C MET A 365 13.07 1.01 -32.51
N LEU A 366 12.24 2.02 -32.27
CA LEU A 366 10.94 2.21 -32.90
C LEU A 366 11.01 3.45 -33.79
N ASN A 367 10.59 3.31 -35.06
CA ASN A 367 10.58 4.42 -36.01
C ASN A 367 9.16 4.62 -36.59
N ASP A 368 8.86 5.88 -36.90
CA ASP A 368 7.75 6.26 -37.77
C ASP A 368 8.28 7.20 -38.86
N ASP A 369 7.38 7.86 -39.58
CA ASP A 369 7.68 8.84 -40.64
C ASP A 369 8.28 10.16 -40.11
N THR A 370 8.27 10.38 -38.80
CA THR A 370 8.69 11.64 -38.16
C THR A 370 9.96 11.50 -37.33
N GLY A 371 10.33 10.28 -36.91
CA GLY A 371 11.54 10.09 -36.11
C GLY A 371 11.81 8.66 -35.66
N SER A 372 12.79 8.54 -34.77
CA SER A 372 13.21 7.29 -34.16
C SER A 372 13.37 7.47 -32.66
N ILE A 373 12.92 6.50 -31.87
CA ILE A 373 13.06 6.53 -30.41
C ILE A 373 13.38 5.15 -29.86
N ARG A 374 14.20 5.12 -28.82
CA ARG A 374 14.55 3.88 -28.12
C ARG A 374 13.44 3.50 -27.15
N ILE A 375 13.00 2.26 -27.23
CA ILE A 375 12.08 1.65 -26.28
C ILE A 375 12.87 0.77 -25.32
N VAL A 376 12.67 0.96 -24.03
CA VAL A 376 13.28 0.17 -22.95
C VAL A 376 12.18 -0.52 -22.18
N ILE A 377 12.28 -1.84 -22.05
CA ILE A 377 11.24 -2.68 -21.47
C ILE A 377 11.81 -3.43 -20.27
N TRP A 378 11.14 -3.35 -19.13
CA TRP A 378 11.64 -3.82 -17.85
C TRP A 378 10.94 -5.09 -17.35
N ASN A 379 11.70 -5.93 -16.65
CA ASN A 379 11.26 -7.13 -15.94
C ASN A 379 10.43 -8.05 -16.84
N ASP A 380 9.30 -8.57 -16.35
CA ASP A 380 8.45 -9.50 -17.10
C ASP A 380 8.01 -8.93 -18.45
N ALA A 381 7.82 -7.61 -18.58
CA ALA A 381 7.45 -7.01 -19.85
C ALA A 381 8.54 -7.19 -20.92
N ALA A 382 9.81 -7.38 -20.52
CA ALA A 382 10.93 -7.57 -21.44
C ALA A 382 10.79 -8.83 -22.31
N ASP A 383 10.03 -9.84 -21.87
CA ASP A 383 9.72 -11.03 -22.66
C ASP A 383 9.06 -10.67 -24.01
N PHE A 384 8.40 -9.49 -24.13
CA PHE A 384 7.87 -9.00 -25.39
C PHE A 384 8.96 -8.87 -26.47
N VAL A 385 10.18 -8.46 -26.08
CA VAL A 385 11.29 -8.22 -27.01
C VAL A 385 11.79 -9.51 -27.66
N GLU A 386 11.65 -10.65 -27.00
CA GLU A 386 12.01 -11.96 -27.55
C GLU A 386 10.99 -12.46 -28.59
N ASN A 387 9.77 -11.93 -28.55
CA ASN A 387 8.64 -12.37 -29.38
C ASN A 387 8.37 -11.45 -30.58
N VAL A 388 9.26 -10.48 -30.85
CA VAL A 388 9.12 -9.52 -31.95
C VAL A 388 10.39 -9.43 -32.78
N SER A 389 10.23 -9.14 -34.06
CA SER A 389 11.30 -9.02 -35.05
C SER A 389 11.38 -7.61 -35.62
N GLU A 390 12.51 -7.28 -36.24
CA GLU A 390 12.63 -6.08 -37.07
C GLU A 390 11.58 -6.12 -38.20
N GLY A 391 10.94 -4.98 -38.45
CA GLY A 391 9.81 -4.86 -39.36
C GLY A 391 8.43 -5.13 -38.71
N ASP A 392 8.35 -5.53 -37.45
CA ASP A 392 7.07 -5.63 -36.74
C ASP A 392 6.53 -4.24 -36.35
N ALA A 393 5.22 -4.06 -36.52
CA ALA A 393 4.53 -2.85 -36.09
C ALA A 393 4.08 -2.99 -34.64
N VAL A 394 4.39 -1.99 -33.84
CA VAL A 394 4.13 -1.98 -32.41
C VAL A 394 3.38 -0.72 -32.02
N GLU A 395 2.36 -0.89 -31.18
CA GLU A 395 1.67 0.17 -30.46
C GLU A 395 2.11 0.18 -29.00
N ILE A 396 2.54 1.35 -28.54
CA ILE A 396 2.85 1.61 -27.14
C ILE A 396 1.67 2.35 -26.50
N LYS A 397 1.26 1.90 -25.33
CA LYS A 397 0.23 2.50 -24.47
C LYS A 397 0.87 2.94 -23.17
N LYS A 398 0.58 4.16 -22.74
CA LYS A 398 1.06 4.71 -21.46
C LYS A 398 2.59 4.65 -21.29
N GLY A 399 3.34 4.85 -22.37
CA GLY A 399 4.79 4.87 -22.35
C GLY A 399 5.31 6.02 -21.48
N LYS A 400 6.20 5.70 -20.52
CA LYS A 400 6.82 6.71 -19.63
C LYS A 400 8.10 7.22 -20.25
N ILE A 401 8.21 8.53 -20.45
CA ILE A 401 9.44 9.10 -20.99
C ILE A 401 10.50 9.20 -19.91
N ARG A 402 11.73 8.79 -20.24
CA ARG A 402 12.93 9.10 -19.47
C ARG A 402 13.95 9.77 -20.36
N ARG A 403 14.57 10.82 -19.82
CA ARG A 403 15.71 11.46 -20.44
C ARG A 403 16.97 10.64 -20.14
N SER A 404 17.59 10.10 -21.18
CA SER A 404 18.97 9.60 -21.13
C SER A 404 19.94 10.77 -21.27
N ILE A 405 21.25 10.51 -21.25
CA ILE A 405 22.29 11.53 -21.40
C ILE A 405 22.14 12.28 -22.74
N GLU A 406 21.66 11.62 -23.80
CA GLU A 406 21.66 12.18 -25.16
C GLU A 406 20.27 12.32 -25.76
N ASN A 407 19.29 11.48 -25.39
CA ASN A 407 17.95 11.47 -26.01
C ASN A 407 16.82 11.06 -25.05
N CYS A 408 15.58 11.34 -25.42
CA CYS A 408 14.41 10.74 -24.78
C CYS A 408 14.30 9.24 -25.13
N GLU A 409 13.92 8.43 -24.14
CA GLU A 409 13.58 7.02 -24.29
C GLU A 409 12.18 6.77 -23.75
N ILE A 410 11.47 5.80 -24.31
CA ILE A 410 10.19 5.34 -23.77
C ILE A 410 10.41 4.09 -22.92
N HIS A 411 10.01 4.14 -21.66
CA HIS A 411 10.14 3.06 -20.71
C HIS A 411 8.79 2.37 -20.50
N ILE A 412 8.78 1.04 -20.65
CA ILE A 412 7.62 0.17 -20.47
C ILE A 412 7.91 -0.82 -19.34
N SER A 413 6.95 -0.96 -18.43
CA SER A 413 7.09 -1.89 -17.28
C SER A 413 5.97 -2.91 -17.19
N LYS A 414 4.90 -2.79 -17.99
CA LYS A 414 3.76 -3.72 -17.97
C LYS A 414 3.57 -4.34 -19.34
N LYS A 415 3.26 -5.64 -19.36
CA LYS A 415 3.00 -6.40 -20.60
C LYS A 415 1.88 -5.78 -21.44
N ASN A 416 0.83 -5.26 -20.81
CA ASN A 416 -0.35 -4.72 -21.52
C ASN A 416 -0.12 -3.32 -22.13
N ASP A 417 0.98 -2.65 -21.78
CA ASP A 417 1.32 -1.31 -22.25
C ASP A 417 2.04 -1.34 -23.61
N ILE A 418 2.22 -2.52 -24.22
CA ILE A 418 2.85 -2.70 -25.52
C ILE A 418 2.19 -3.86 -26.28
N ASN A 419 1.84 -3.66 -27.55
CA ASN A 419 1.15 -4.66 -28.36
C ASN A 419 1.63 -4.60 -29.81
N LEU A 420 1.56 -5.73 -30.52
CA LEU A 420 1.64 -5.72 -31.99
C LEU A 420 0.41 -5.01 -32.58
N THR A 421 0.60 -4.28 -33.68
CA THR A 421 -0.46 -3.61 -34.45
C THR A 421 -0.35 -3.96 -35.93
N ASP A 422 -1.31 -3.52 -36.75
CA ASP A 422 -1.28 -3.76 -38.19
C ASP A 422 -0.13 -3.00 -38.87
N LYS A 423 0.71 -3.73 -39.62
CA LYS A 423 1.82 -3.16 -40.41
C LYS A 423 1.32 -2.30 -41.56
N ASN A 424 0.10 -2.53 -42.04
CA ASN A 424 -0.49 -1.75 -43.13
C ASN A 424 -0.67 -0.27 -42.76
N GLU A 425 -0.75 0.07 -41.47
CA GLU A 425 -0.77 1.48 -41.00
C GLU A 425 0.50 2.25 -41.39
N PHE A 426 1.59 1.54 -41.73
CA PHE A 426 2.89 2.11 -42.08
C PHE A 426 3.26 1.89 -43.56
N ALA A 427 2.37 1.28 -44.35
CA ALA A 427 2.62 1.02 -45.75
C ALA A 427 2.72 2.33 -46.54
N GLY A 428 3.83 2.52 -47.27
CA GLY A 428 4.07 3.72 -48.07
C GLY A 428 4.64 4.92 -47.30
N LEU A 429 4.91 4.78 -46.00
CA LEU A 429 5.71 5.75 -45.24
C LEU A 429 7.20 5.51 -45.52
N ASP A 430 7.97 6.57 -45.74
CA ASP A 430 9.43 6.51 -45.91
C ASP A 430 10.11 6.34 -44.56
N ILE A 431 9.92 5.15 -43.97
CA ILE A 431 10.53 4.80 -42.68
C ILE A 431 11.95 4.34 -42.98
N SER A 432 12.90 5.25 -42.77
CA SER A 432 14.31 4.90 -42.89
C SER A 432 14.65 3.78 -41.90
N PHE A 433 14.96 2.60 -42.45
CA PHE A 433 15.68 1.58 -41.73
C PHE A 433 17.12 2.08 -41.62
N SER A 434 17.39 2.89 -40.60
CA SER A 434 18.77 3.13 -40.24
C SER A 434 19.33 1.80 -39.77
N LYS A 435 19.95 1.04 -40.70
CA LYS A 435 21.25 0.46 -40.35
C LYS A 435 21.96 1.61 -39.69
N SER A 436 22.38 1.44 -38.44
CA SER A 436 23.32 2.37 -37.84
C SER A 436 24.55 2.33 -38.75
N GLU A 437 24.54 3.13 -39.82
CA GLU A 437 25.66 3.36 -40.69
C GLU A 437 26.59 4.16 -39.81
N GLY A 438 27.39 3.42 -39.06
CA GLY A 438 28.47 4.04 -38.35
C GLY A 438 29.27 4.83 -39.35
N VAL A 439 29.55 6.09 -39.02
CA VAL A 439 30.33 6.95 -39.91
C VAL A 439 31.67 6.25 -40.12
N GLU A 440 32.00 5.96 -41.38
CA GLU A 440 33.28 5.34 -41.69
C GLU A 440 34.37 6.40 -41.50
N LYS A 441 35.30 6.14 -40.58
CA LYS A 441 36.43 7.02 -40.29
C LYS A 441 37.74 6.29 -40.47
N LYS A 442 38.80 7.03 -40.79
CA LYS A 442 40.17 6.54 -40.61
C LYS A 442 40.54 6.59 -39.13
N ILE A 443 41.50 5.78 -38.72
CA ILE A 443 42.04 5.79 -37.34
C ILE A 443 42.49 7.21 -36.91
N SER A 444 43.06 7.98 -37.84
CA SER A 444 43.52 9.35 -37.62
C SER A 444 42.40 10.40 -37.45
N GLU A 445 41.15 10.03 -37.77
CA GLU A 445 39.98 10.92 -37.74
C GLU A 445 39.08 10.66 -36.53
N ILE A 446 39.49 9.72 -35.67
CA ILE A 446 38.81 9.42 -34.42
C ILE A 446 39.13 10.53 -33.41
N SER A 447 38.08 11.12 -32.84
CA SER A 447 38.16 12.13 -31.79
C SER A 447 37.49 11.64 -30.51
N ASP A 448 37.90 12.20 -29.37
CA ASP A 448 37.22 11.97 -28.09
C ASP A 448 35.73 12.33 -28.20
N GLY A 449 34.88 11.33 -27.95
CA GLY A 449 33.42 11.47 -28.05
C GLY A 449 32.78 10.76 -29.25
N ASP A 450 33.57 10.26 -30.20
CA ASP A 450 33.04 9.47 -31.31
C ASP A 450 32.38 8.16 -30.83
N ARG A 451 31.17 7.87 -31.34
CA ARG A 451 30.44 6.63 -31.07
C ARG A 451 29.84 6.08 -32.35
N ASN A 452 29.70 4.75 -32.42
CA ASN A 452 29.24 4.02 -33.61
C ASN A 452 30.08 4.35 -34.86
N VAL A 453 31.41 4.24 -34.78
CA VAL A 453 32.30 4.45 -35.94
C VAL A 453 32.56 3.12 -36.65
N LYS A 454 32.53 3.12 -37.97
CA LYS A 454 32.97 1.98 -38.78
C LYS A 454 34.44 2.19 -39.16
N LEU A 455 35.27 1.19 -38.91
CA LEU A 455 36.69 1.23 -39.28
C LEU A 455 36.99 0.11 -40.27
N VAL A 456 37.67 0.46 -41.37
CA VAL A 456 38.27 -0.51 -42.29
C VAL A 456 39.77 -0.51 -42.03
N VAL A 457 40.27 -1.57 -41.39
CA VAL A 457 41.65 -1.66 -40.92
C VAL A 457 42.29 -2.97 -41.33
N LYS A 458 43.63 -2.98 -41.42
CA LYS A 458 44.42 -4.21 -41.45
C LYS A 458 44.80 -4.56 -40.02
N ILE A 459 44.53 -5.79 -39.59
CA ILE A 459 44.96 -6.29 -38.29
C ILE A 459 46.50 -6.29 -38.25
N ALA A 460 47.08 -5.56 -37.31
CA ALA A 460 48.53 -5.44 -37.16
C ALA A 460 49.12 -6.48 -36.18
N ASP A 461 48.35 -6.83 -35.16
CA ASP A 461 48.71 -7.82 -34.13
C ASP A 461 47.43 -8.39 -33.51
N ILE A 462 47.50 -9.60 -32.96
CA ILE A 462 46.41 -10.23 -32.19
C ILE A 462 47.02 -10.76 -30.90
N ASP A 463 46.61 -10.19 -29.76
CA ASP A 463 47.04 -10.69 -28.46
C ASP A 463 46.50 -12.12 -28.24
N SER A 464 47.41 -13.08 -28.20
CA SER A 464 47.12 -14.51 -28.07
C SER A 464 46.51 -14.92 -26.72
N ASN A 465 46.38 -14.00 -25.76
CA ASN A 465 45.85 -14.29 -24.42
C ASN A 465 44.33 -14.09 -24.25
N GLN A 466 43.59 -13.75 -25.31
CA GLN A 466 42.12 -13.76 -25.26
C GLN A 466 41.55 -14.72 -26.31
N GLN A 467 41.00 -15.85 -25.83
CA GLN A 467 40.17 -16.72 -26.66
C GLN A 467 38.96 -15.91 -27.14
N LEU A 468 38.90 -15.64 -28.44
CA LEU A 468 37.63 -15.35 -29.11
C LEU A 468 36.81 -16.64 -29.06
N THR A 469 35.76 -16.65 -28.24
CA THR A 469 34.77 -17.72 -28.20
C THR A 469 34.25 -17.98 -29.62
N LYS A 470 34.29 -19.25 -30.03
CA LYS A 470 33.81 -19.73 -31.33
C LYS A 470 32.31 -19.50 -31.53
#